data_AF-A0A8T5QVG5-F1
#
_entry.id   AF-A0A8T5QVG5-F1
#
_cell.length_a   1.000
_cell.length_b   1.000
_cell.length_c   1.000
_cell.angle_alpha   90.00
_cell.angle_beta   90.00
_cell.angle_gamma   90.00
#
_symmetry.space_group_name_H-M   'P 1'
#
loop_
_entity.id
_entity.type
_entity.pdbx_description
1 polymer ?
#
loop_
_entity_poly.entity_id
_entity_poly.type
_entity_poly.pdbx_seq_one_letter_code
_entity_poly.pdbx_strand_id
1 'polypeptide(L)' 'FELSEKYNCQIFATTHSHDCIDGFQESLKSDEHGTYFRLDSYKGKILYQFYDKESLQDVVDLNHRAT' A
#
# COMPACT_ATOMS: atom_id res chain seq x y z
N PHE A 1 13.31 2.39 -2.27
CA PHE A 1 13.09 3.21 -1.07
C PHE A 1 14.30 4.11 -0.74
N GLU A 2 14.93 4.71 -1.75
CA GLU A 2 16.30 5.28 -1.67
C GLU A 2 16.45 6.44 -0.65
N LEU A 3 15.52 7.39 -0.64
CA LEU A 3 15.64 8.56 0.25
C LEU A 3 15.47 8.19 1.72
N SER A 4 14.51 7.31 2.04
CA SER A 4 14.30 6.82 3.41
C SER A 4 15.51 6.05 3.94
N GLU A 5 16.17 5.26 3.07
CA GLU A 5 17.40 4.56 3.42
C GLU A 5 18.56 5.54 3.67
N LYS A 6 18.76 6.49 2.75
CA LYS A 6 19.82 7.51 2.86
C LYS A 6 19.73 8.32 4.14
N TYR A 7 18.52 8.70 4.54
CA TYR A 7 18.29 9.50 5.74
C TYR A 7 17.98 8.66 7.00
N ASN A 8 17.99 7.33 6.88
CA ASN A 8 17.66 6.39 7.95
C ASN A 8 16.36 6.76 8.68
N CYS A 9 15.28 6.93 7.92
CA CYS A 9 13.98 7.30 8.46
C CYS A 9 12.85 6.38 7.97
N GLN A 10 11.83 6.22 8.79
CA GLN A 10 10.62 5.50 8.45
C GLN A 10 9.55 6.49 7.99
N ILE A 11 8.90 6.20 6.86
CA ILE A 11 7.85 7.04 6.30
C ILE A 11 6.49 6.38 6.54
N PHE A 12 5.56 7.15 7.13
CA PHE A 12 4.16 6.79 7.25
C PHE A 12 3.34 7.74 6.38
N ALA A 13 2.57 7.18 5.45
CA ALA A 13 1.71 7.95 4.56
C ALA A 13 0.32 7.31 4.50
N THR A 14 -0.70 8.14 4.41
CA THR A 14 -2.09 7.74 4.16
C THR A 14 -2.54 8.36 2.85
N THR A 15 -3.15 7.59 1.96
CA THR A 15 -3.61 8.10 0.67
C THR A 15 -4.95 7.47 0.28
N HIS A 16 -5.74 8.24 -0.47
CA HIS A 16 -6.91 7.75 -1.20
C HIS A 16 -6.68 7.76 -2.72
N SER A 17 -5.49 8.18 -3.18
CA SER A 17 -5.15 8.24 -4.60
C SER A 17 -4.75 6.85 -5.09
N HIS A 18 -5.47 6.35 -6.09
CA HIS A 18 -5.15 5.09 -6.75
C HIS A 18 -3.77 5.16 -7.41
N ASP A 19 -3.43 6.26 -8.09
CA ASP A 19 -2.10 6.45 -8.70
C ASP A 19 -0.94 6.30 -7.69
N CYS A 20 -1.13 6.78 -6.45
CA CYS A 20 -0.14 6.59 -5.39
C CYS A 20 -0.03 5.13 -4.94
N ILE A 21 -1.16 4.41 -4.88
CA ILE A 21 -1.20 2.99 -4.50
C ILE A 21 -0.54 2.15 -5.60
N ASP A 22 -0.86 2.42 -6.87
CA ASP A 22 -0.28 1.74 -8.03
C ASP A 22 1.23 1.98 -8.11
N GLY A 23 1.68 3.22 -7.95
CA GLY A 23 3.11 3.54 -7.92
C GLY A 23 3.85 2.88 -6.75
N PHE A 24 3.21 2.80 -5.59
CA PHE A 24 3.76 2.08 -4.43
C PHE A 24 3.85 0.58 -4.71
N GLN A 25 2.82 -0.02 -5.31
CA GLN A 25 2.79 -1.43 -5.69
C GLN A 25 3.90 -1.80 -6.67
N GLU A 26 4.13 -0.97 -7.69
CA GLU A 26 5.25 -1.15 -8.62
C GLU A 26 6.61 -1.05 -7.90
N SER A 27 6.76 -0.12 -6.95
CA SER A 27 8.00 0.01 -6.17
C SER A 27 8.27 -1.20 -5.26
N LEU A 28 7.22 -1.86 -4.78
CA LEU A 28 7.29 -3.11 -3.99
C LEU A 28 7.71 -4.33 -4.83
N LYS A 29 7.61 -4.27 -6.16
CA LYS A 29 8.07 -5.36 -7.02
C LYS A 29 9.57 -5.54 -6.99
N SER A 30 10.32 -4.47 -6.82
CA SER A 30 11.79 -4.46 -6.80
C SER A 30 12.39 -4.31 -5.40
N ASP A 31 11.59 -4.04 -4.38
CA ASP A 31 12.05 -3.67 -3.03
C ASP A 31 11.13 -4.29 -1.96
N GLU A 32 11.70 -4.94 -0.95
CA GLU A 32 10.93 -5.63 0.11
C GLU A 32 10.64 -4.76 1.35
N HIS A 33 11.05 -3.49 1.34
CA HIS A 33 10.97 -2.64 2.54
C HIS A 33 9.61 -1.93 2.75
N GLY A 34 8.63 -2.19 1.89
CA GLY A 34 7.30 -1.57 1.94
C GLY A 34 6.23 -2.40 2.65
N THR A 35 5.23 -1.74 3.21
CA THR A 35 4.01 -2.38 3.71
C THR A 35 2.80 -1.53 3.41
N TYR A 36 1.69 -2.15 3.01
CA TYR A 36 0.41 -1.48 2.81
C TYR A 36 -0.64 -1.97 3.82
N PHE A 37 -1.34 -1.02 4.44
CA PHE A 37 -2.47 -1.28 5.32
C PHE A 37 -3.71 -0.59 4.74
N ARG A 38 -4.77 -1.37 4.49
CA ARG A 38 -6.10 -0.80 4.23
C ARG A 38 -6.82 -0.63 5.55
N LEU A 39 -7.34 0.56 5.77
CA LEU A 39 -8.18 0.86 6.94
C LEU A 39 -9.62 1.05 6.46
N ASP A 40 -10.53 0.30 7.06
CA ASP A 40 -11.96 0.38 6.79
C ASP A 40 -12.73 0.68 8.08
N SER A 41 -13.82 1.43 7.97
CA SER A 41 -14.73 1.69 9.10
C SER A 41 -15.94 0.76 9.02
N TYR A 42 -16.12 -0.08 10.03
CA TYR A 42 -17.27 -0.98 10.13
C TYR A 42 -17.88 -0.94 11.52
N LYS A 43 -19.16 -0.56 11.59
CA LYS A 43 -19.94 -0.47 12.85
C LYS A 43 -19.22 0.33 13.96
N GLY A 44 -18.60 1.45 13.60
CA GLY A 44 -17.88 2.31 14.54
C GLY A 44 -16.53 1.77 15.00
N LYS A 45 -16.03 0.68 14.41
CA LYS A 45 -14.69 0.15 14.64
C LYS A 45 -13.83 0.34 13.40
N ILE A 46 -12.54 0.61 13.61
CA ILE A 46 -11.55 0.58 12.53
C ILE A 46 -11.07 -0.86 12.38
N LEU A 47 -11.27 -1.41 11.19
CA LEU A 47 -10.68 -2.66 10.75
C LEU A 47 -9.42 -2.32 9.94
N TYR A 48 -8.38 -3.13 10.12
CA TYR A 48 -7.19 -3.03 9.29
C TYR A 48 -6.99 -4.34 8.55
N GLN A 49 -6.55 -4.24 7.30
CA GLN A 49 -6.12 -5.37 6.48
C GLN A 49 -4.68 -5.11 6.05
N PHE A 50 -3.80 -6.06 6.35
CA PHE A 50 -2.41 -6.06 5.89
C PHE A 50 -2.34 -6.69 4.51
N TYR A 51 -1.52 -6.09 3.65
CA TYR A 51 -1.19 -6.63 2.33
C TYR A 51 0.33 -6.72 2.19
N ASP A 52 0.77 -7.95 1.93
CA ASP A 52 2.10 -8.21 1.40
C ASP A 52 2.13 -7.93 -0.11
N LYS A 53 3.29 -8.13 -0.71
CA LYS A 53 3.53 -7.88 -2.13
C LYS A 53 2.58 -8.64 -3.06
N GLU A 54 2.30 -9.90 -2.77
CA GLU A 54 1.46 -10.76 -3.61
C GLU A 54 -0.02 -10.35 -3.47
N SER A 55 -0.51 -10.26 -2.23
CA SER A 55 -1.90 -9.89 -1.95
C SER A 55 -2.23 -8.45 -2.35
N LEU A 56 -1.25 -7.54 -2.35
CA LEU A 56 -1.45 -6.17 -2.85
C LEU A 56 -1.68 -6.14 -4.36
N GLN A 57 -0.93 -6.93 -5.14
CA GLN A 57 -1.11 -7.01 -6.59
C GLN A 57 -2.53 -7.48 -6.93
N ASP A 58 -3.01 -8.53 -6.26
CA ASP A 58 -4.34 -9.08 -6.50
C ASP A 58 -5.46 -8.05 -6.22
N VAL A 59 -5.31 -7.22 -5.18
CA VAL A 59 -6.30 -6.20 -4.83
C VAL A 59 -6.28 -5.01 -5.79
N VAL A 60 -5.10 -4.57 -6.20
CA VAL A 60 -4.96 -3.51 -7.21
C VAL A 60 -5.63 -3.96 -8.51
N ASP A 61 -5.32 -5.16 -8.99
CA ASP A 61 -5.91 -5.73 -10.20
C ASP A 61 -7.43 -5.88 -10.12
N LEU A 62 -7.97 -6.29 -8.96
CA LEU A 62 -9.41 -6.41 -8.76
C LEU A 62 -10.11 -5.04 -8.82
N ASN A 63 -9.48 -4.00 -8.26
CA ASN A 63 -10.04 -2.64 -8.29
C ASN A 63 -10.07 -2.06 -9.70
N HIS A 64 -9.03 -2.28 -10.53
CA HIS A 64 -9.02 -1.82 -11.92
C HIS A 64 -10.05 -2.53 -12.81
N ARG A 65 -10.43 -3.78 -12.47
CA ARG A 65 -11.47 -4.54 -13.20
C ARG A 65 -12.90 -4.14 -12.82
N ALA A 66 -13.09 -3.46 -11.70
CA ALA A 66 -14.40 -3.07 -11.18
C ALA A 66 -14.88 -1.70 -11.67
N THR A 67 -14.04 -0.96 -12.41
CA THR A 67 -14.30 0.36 -13.01
C THR A 67 -14.40 0.28 -14.53
#